data_AF-A0A0D0JUU8-F1
#
_entry.id   AF-A0A0D0JUU8-F1
#
_cell.length_a   1.000
_cell.length_b   1.000
_cell.length_c   1.000
_cell.angle_alpha   90.00
_cell.angle_beta   90.00
_cell.angle_gamma   90.00
#
_symmetry.space_group_name_H-M   'P 1'
#
loop_
_entity.id
_entity.type
_entity.pdbx_description
1 polymer ?
#
loop_
_entity_poly.entity_id
_entity_poly.type
_entity_poly.pdbx_seq_one_letter_code
_entity_poly.pdbx_strand_id
1 'polypeptide(L)'
;MHHSLKPLCILVLASLSLMSFRLETETRDADRLLYDVRGAFVAARPEVSADLMQTIHYEISSAIQATTRDKTRPRVVLTIRLLKVTNTSLMFGERASARVLVRAAAVQTGEVVAETTFTATILGLDRSTIQRELASGIAERVITEFRLDNPSLVTTALFPGR
;
A
#
# COMPACT_ATOMS: atom_id res chain seq x y z
N MET A 1 36.73 -23.94 -39.61
CA MET A 1 36.97 -22.88 -38.60
C MET A 1 35.68 -22.68 -37.79
N HIS A 2 35.50 -23.44 -36.70
CA HIS A 2 34.24 -23.60 -35.94
C HIS A 2 34.12 -22.67 -34.70
N HIS A 3 34.55 -21.40 -34.81
CA HIS A 3 34.70 -20.52 -33.63
C HIS A 3 33.68 -19.38 -33.49
N SER A 4 32.61 -19.36 -34.31
CA SER A 4 31.60 -18.27 -34.26
C SER A 4 30.23 -18.68 -33.69
N LEU A 5 29.93 -19.99 -33.55
CA LEU A 5 28.61 -20.45 -33.07
C LEU A 5 28.44 -20.40 -31.54
N LYS A 6 29.53 -20.52 -30.78
CA LYS A 6 29.49 -20.59 -29.31
C LYS A 6 28.90 -19.33 -28.64
N PRO A 7 29.29 -18.09 -28.99
CA PRO A 7 28.73 -16.92 -28.33
C PRO A 7 27.25 -16.72 -28.65
N LEU A 8 26.81 -17.10 -29.86
CA LEU A 8 25.42 -16.97 -30.28
C LEU A 8 24.49 -17.92 -29.50
N CYS A 9 24.93 -19.16 -29.26
CA CYS A 9 24.19 -20.11 -28.42
C CYS A 9 24.06 -19.63 -26.97
N ILE A 10 25.11 -19.03 -26.40
CA ILE A 10 25.07 -18.51 -25.02
C ILE A 10 24.07 -17.34 -24.92
N LEU A 11 24.02 -16.48 -25.93
CA LEU A 11 23.10 -15.33 -25.98
C LEU A 11 21.63 -15.77 -26.09
N VAL A 12 21.36 -16.81 -26.88
CA VAL A 12 20.02 -17.40 -27.02
C VAL A 12 19.59 -18.14 -25.74
N LEU A 13 20.48 -18.89 -25.09
CA LEU A 13 20.17 -19.54 -23.81
C LEU A 13 19.91 -18.51 -22.68
N ALA A 14 20.68 -17.42 -22.66
CA ALA A 14 20.48 -16.34 -21.69
C ALA A 14 19.12 -15.65 -21.88
N SER A 15 18.71 -15.36 -23.12
CA SER A 15 17.41 -14.73 -23.39
C SER A 15 16.22 -15.62 -23.05
N LEU A 16 16.34 -16.94 -23.26
CA LEU A 16 15.34 -17.92 -22.84
C LEU A 16 15.19 -17.99 -21.30
N SER A 17 16.29 -17.88 -20.55
CA SER A 17 16.24 -17.86 -19.08
C SER A 17 15.56 -16.60 -18.53
N LEU A 18 15.76 -15.44 -19.17
CA LEU A 18 15.13 -14.17 -18.80
C LEU A 18 13.61 -14.17 -19.07
N MET A 19 13.15 -14.91 -20.08
CA MET A 19 11.72 -15.04 -20.42
C MET A 19 10.96 -16.05 -19.52
N SER A 20 11.67 -16.82 -18.67
CA SER A 20 11.04 -17.84 -17.83
C SER A 20 10.49 -17.31 -16.50
N PHE A 21 10.64 -16.03 -16.19
CA PHE A 21 9.92 -15.38 -15.10
C PHE A 21 8.45 -15.17 -15.50
N ARG A 22 7.68 -16.27 -15.52
CA ARG A 22 6.22 -16.19 -15.39
C ARG A 22 5.94 -15.76 -13.96
N LEU A 23 5.69 -14.46 -13.76
CA LEU A 23 5.08 -13.95 -12.55
C LEU A 23 3.65 -14.51 -12.53
N GLU A 24 3.45 -15.65 -11.87
CA GLU A 24 2.14 -16.20 -11.64
C GLU A 24 1.41 -15.25 -10.69
N THR A 25 0.58 -14.39 -11.26
CA THR A 25 -0.22 -13.43 -10.50
C THR A 25 -1.17 -14.25 -9.62
N GLU A 26 -0.88 -14.31 -8.33
CA GLU A 26 -1.68 -14.97 -7.30
C GLU A 26 -3.04 -14.25 -7.17
N THR A 27 -3.90 -14.48 -8.15
CA THR A 27 -5.19 -13.80 -8.35
C THR A 27 -6.28 -14.33 -7.42
N ARG A 28 -6.02 -15.42 -6.70
CA ARG A 28 -7.02 -16.09 -5.84
C ARG A 28 -7.25 -15.40 -4.49
N ASP A 29 -6.31 -14.59 -3.99
CA ASP A 29 -6.50 -13.85 -2.73
C ASP A 29 -6.85 -12.36 -2.95
N ALA A 30 -6.54 -11.82 -4.14
CA ALA A 30 -6.82 -10.42 -4.49
C ALA A 30 -8.32 -10.07 -4.62
N ASP A 31 -9.19 -11.07 -4.79
CA ASP A 31 -10.65 -10.89 -4.82
C ASP A 31 -11.27 -10.98 -3.42
N ARG A 32 -10.55 -11.56 -2.45
CA ARG A 32 -11.01 -11.80 -1.07
C ARG A 32 -10.97 -10.54 -0.20
N LEU A 33 -10.12 -9.57 -0.52
CA LEU A 33 -10.02 -8.28 0.18
C LEU A 33 -10.87 -7.16 -0.47
N LEU A 34 -11.71 -7.49 -1.44
CA LEU A 34 -12.61 -6.53 -2.05
C LEU A 34 -13.87 -6.34 -1.20
N TYR A 35 -13.75 -5.43 -0.24
CA TYR A 35 -14.85 -5.01 0.59
C TYR A 35 -15.39 -3.64 0.19
N ASP A 36 -16.62 -3.39 0.59
CA ASP A 36 -17.23 -2.08 0.55
C ASP A 36 -16.92 -1.36 1.89
N VAL A 37 -15.80 -0.64 1.91
CA VAL A 37 -15.31 0.04 3.11
C VAL A 37 -16.15 1.29 3.35
N ARG A 38 -16.79 1.39 4.52
CA ARG A 38 -17.68 2.50 4.88
C ARG A 38 -17.05 3.54 5.80
N GLY A 39 -15.92 3.21 6.40
CA GLY A 39 -15.16 4.09 7.25
C GLY A 39 -13.89 3.44 7.76
N ALA A 40 -13.01 4.25 8.34
CA ALA A 40 -11.77 3.80 8.95
C ALA A 40 -11.52 4.54 10.26
N PHE A 41 -11.08 3.80 11.27
CA PHE A 41 -10.67 4.33 12.57
C PHE A 41 -9.18 4.08 12.75
N VAL A 42 -8.44 5.13 13.13
CA VAL A 42 -7.01 5.03 13.44
C VAL A 42 -6.84 5.10 14.94
N ALA A 43 -6.16 4.12 15.52
CA ALA A 43 -5.87 4.04 16.94
C ALA A 43 -4.38 3.79 17.16
N ALA A 44 -3.82 4.39 18.20
CA ALA A 44 -2.44 4.18 18.59
C ALA A 44 -2.31 4.19 20.11
N ARG A 45 -1.09 3.97 20.59
CA ARG A 45 -0.77 4.22 22.00
C ARG A 45 -0.63 5.74 22.24
N PRO A 46 -0.82 6.23 23.47
CA PRO A 46 -0.80 7.67 23.79
C PRO A 46 0.51 8.38 23.43
N GLU A 47 1.62 7.64 23.29
CA GLU A 47 2.94 8.20 22.98
C GLU A 47 3.11 8.53 21.49
N VAL A 48 2.18 8.11 20.63
CA VAL A 48 2.22 8.36 19.19
C VAL A 48 1.68 9.76 18.88
N SER A 49 2.36 10.49 17.99
CA SER A 49 1.96 11.83 17.56
C SER A 49 0.52 11.88 17.04
N ALA A 50 -0.25 12.84 17.55
CA ALA A 50 -1.61 13.10 17.07
C ALA A 50 -1.65 13.49 15.59
N ASP A 51 -0.65 14.25 15.13
CA ASP A 51 -0.51 14.67 13.74
C ASP A 51 -0.38 13.46 12.81
N LEU A 52 0.49 12.50 13.16
CA LEU A 52 0.66 11.24 12.41
C LEU A 52 -0.67 10.48 12.28
N MET A 53 -1.41 10.32 13.39
CA MET A 53 -2.69 9.62 13.37
C MET A 53 -3.73 10.35 12.51
N GLN A 54 -3.77 11.68 12.61
CA GLN A 54 -4.70 12.52 11.86
C GLN A 54 -4.41 12.50 10.36
N THR A 55 -3.14 12.57 9.95
CA THR A 55 -2.74 12.45 8.54
C THR A 55 -3.16 11.11 7.96
N ILE A 56 -2.87 9.99 8.66
CA ILE A 56 -3.29 8.65 8.22
C ILE A 56 -4.82 8.57 8.07
N HIS A 57 -5.56 9.06 9.08
CA HIS A 57 -7.02 9.04 9.06
C HIS A 57 -7.58 9.86 7.90
N TYR A 58 -7.02 11.05 7.66
CA TYR A 58 -7.44 11.94 6.58
C TYR A 58 -7.24 11.30 5.20
N GLU A 59 -6.03 10.79 4.92
CA GLU A 59 -5.72 10.20 3.61
C GLU A 59 -6.60 8.97 3.32
N ILE A 60 -6.78 8.08 4.31
CA ILE A 60 -7.61 6.88 4.14
C ILE A 60 -9.09 7.26 3.99
N SER A 61 -9.59 8.20 4.80
CA SER A 61 -10.99 8.65 4.70
C SER A 61 -11.26 9.33 3.36
N SER A 62 -10.31 10.11 2.84
CA SER A 62 -10.38 10.70 1.51
C SER A 62 -10.44 9.61 0.43
N ALA A 63 -9.59 8.58 0.51
CA ALA A 63 -9.61 7.46 -0.43
C ALA A 63 -10.92 6.66 -0.38
N ILE A 64 -11.47 6.42 0.82
CA ILE A 64 -12.78 5.77 0.99
C ILE A 64 -13.88 6.58 0.32
N GLN A 65 -13.92 7.89 0.55
CA GLN A 65 -14.93 8.78 -0.05
C GLN A 65 -14.80 8.86 -1.58
N ALA A 66 -13.58 8.77 -2.10
CA ALA A 66 -13.32 8.77 -3.54
C ALA A 66 -13.64 7.42 -4.22
N THR A 67 -13.72 6.33 -3.45
CA THR A 67 -13.93 4.98 -3.98
C THR A 67 -15.40 4.77 -4.35
N THR A 68 -15.68 4.55 -5.63
CA THR A 68 -17.00 4.11 -6.12
C THR A 68 -16.96 2.62 -6.46
N ARG A 69 -18.03 1.89 -6.13
CA ARG A 69 -18.16 0.47 -6.46
C ARG A 69 -19.45 0.24 -7.25
N ASP A 70 -19.33 -0.38 -8.42
CA ASP A 70 -20.46 -0.68 -9.30
C ASP A 70 -21.27 -1.92 -8.85
N LYS A 71 -20.66 -2.78 -8.03
CA LYS A 71 -21.28 -4.02 -7.53
C LYS A 71 -21.43 -4.01 -6.02
N THR A 72 -22.54 -4.57 -5.54
CA THR A 72 -22.78 -4.78 -4.11
C THR A 72 -21.75 -5.76 -3.54
N ARG A 73 -21.04 -5.34 -2.50
CA ARG A 73 -20.03 -6.14 -1.78
C ARG A 73 -20.29 -6.10 -0.28
N PRO A 74 -19.74 -7.05 0.51
CA PRO A 74 -19.88 -7.02 1.96
C PRO A 74 -19.34 -5.70 2.54
N ARG A 75 -20.14 -5.07 3.39
CA ARG A 75 -19.82 -3.78 4.00
C ARG A 75 -18.93 -3.98 5.22
N VAL A 76 -17.79 -3.28 5.25
CA VAL A 76 -16.84 -3.36 6.36
C VAL A 76 -16.41 -1.98 6.84
N VAL A 77 -15.90 -1.94 8.06
CA VAL A 77 -15.21 -0.79 8.65
C VAL A 77 -13.79 -1.21 9.00
N LEU A 78 -12.82 -0.37 8.65
CA LEU A 78 -11.42 -0.63 8.95
C LEU A 78 -11.06 -0.09 10.34
N THR A 79 -10.36 -0.89 11.11
CA THR A 79 -9.69 -0.45 12.35
C THR A 79 -8.19 -0.60 12.13
N ILE A 80 -7.49 0.51 12.11
CA ILE A 80 -6.05 0.60 11.86
C ILE A 80 -5.38 0.93 13.18
N ARG A 81 -4.58 0.01 13.69
CA ARG A 81 -3.89 0.16 14.97
C ARG A 81 -2.38 0.25 14.77
N LEU A 82 -1.80 1.36 15.22
CA LEU A 82 -0.35 1.53 15.30
C LEU A 82 0.15 0.81 16.57
N LEU A 83 0.73 -0.38 16.39
CA LEU A 83 1.20 -1.22 17.48
C LEU A 83 2.47 -0.67 18.14
N LYS A 84 3.39 -0.18 17.31
CA LYS A 84 4.66 0.41 17.71
C LYS A 84 5.11 1.39 16.64
N VAL A 85 5.52 2.59 17.06
CA VAL A 85 6.18 3.59 16.22
C VAL A 85 7.56 3.83 16.79
N THR A 86 8.59 3.73 15.95
CA THR A 86 10.00 3.86 16.34
C THR A 86 10.67 4.89 15.45
N ASN A 87 11.35 5.87 16.04
CA ASN A 87 12.17 6.83 15.34
C ASN A 87 13.62 6.63 15.79
N THR A 88 14.52 6.38 14.84
CA THR A 88 15.94 6.14 15.10
C THR A 88 16.75 7.15 14.31
N SER A 89 17.58 7.94 15.00
CA SER A 89 18.57 8.79 14.35
C SER A 89 19.77 7.93 13.93
N LEU A 90 20.19 8.08 12.68
CA LEU A 90 21.35 7.44 12.07
C LEU A 90 22.42 8.52 11.82
N MET A 91 23.67 8.09 11.59
CA MET A 91 24.78 9.04 11.31
C MET A 91 24.49 9.97 10.12
N PHE A 92 23.64 9.55 9.17
CA PHE A 92 23.25 10.31 7.98
C PHE A 92 21.72 10.31 7.77
N GLY A 93 20.97 10.76 8.78
CA GLY A 93 19.53 10.99 8.66
C GLY A 93 18.75 10.29 9.76
N GLU A 94 17.45 10.11 9.53
CA GLU A 94 16.55 9.45 10.46
C GLU A 94 15.78 8.33 9.77
N ARG A 95 15.43 7.32 10.56
CA ARG A 95 14.58 6.19 10.19
C ARG A 95 13.34 6.21 11.06
N ALA A 96 12.18 6.31 10.45
CA ALA A 96 10.93 6.05 11.14
C ALA A 96 10.33 4.73 10.68
N SER A 97 9.82 3.96 11.64
CA SER A 97 9.20 2.67 11.37
C SER A 97 7.95 2.51 12.22
N ALA A 98 6.88 2.00 11.63
CA ALA A 98 5.63 1.73 12.30
C ALA A 98 5.16 0.31 12.00
N ARG A 99 4.86 -0.44 13.05
CA ARG A 99 4.15 -1.72 12.95
C ARG A 99 2.65 -1.44 13.03
N VAL A 100 1.91 -1.84 12.01
CA VAL A 100 0.49 -1.54 11.82
C VAL A 100 -0.30 -2.83 11.75
N LEU A 101 -1.41 -2.87 12.47
CA LEU A 101 -2.43 -3.93 12.40
C LEU A 101 -3.69 -3.33 11.80
N VAL A 102 -4.22 -3.92 10.74
CA VAL A 102 -5.47 -3.49 10.11
C VAL A 102 -6.49 -4.61 10.21
N ARG A 103 -7.67 -4.29 10.72
CA ARG A 103 -8.78 -5.22 10.91
C ARG A 103 -9.98 -4.69 10.13
N ALA A 104 -10.59 -5.55 9.32
CA ALA A 104 -11.85 -5.25 8.67
C ALA A 104 -12.97 -5.94 9.44
N ALA A 105 -13.91 -5.17 9.98
CA ALA A 105 -15.07 -5.69 10.70
C ALA A 105 -16.35 -5.50 9.86
N ALA A 106 -17.21 -6.51 9.79
CA ALA A 106 -18.47 -6.41 9.09
C ALA A 106 -19.41 -5.41 9.79
N VAL A 107 -20.02 -4.50 9.02
CA VAL A 107 -20.90 -3.44 9.58
C VAL A 107 -22.11 -4.01 10.30
N GLN A 108 -22.63 -5.14 9.84
CA GLN A 108 -23.88 -5.73 10.34
C GLN A 108 -23.68 -6.52 11.64
N THR A 109 -22.55 -7.22 11.77
CA THR A 109 -22.30 -8.16 12.88
C THR A 109 -21.19 -7.70 13.83
N GLY A 110 -20.33 -6.78 13.39
CA GLY A 110 -19.10 -6.39 14.11
C GLY A 110 -17.99 -7.44 14.08
N GLU A 111 -18.20 -8.57 13.40
CA GLU A 111 -17.22 -9.66 13.32
C GLU A 111 -16.04 -9.25 12.43
N VAL A 112 -14.82 -9.59 12.86
CA VAL A 112 -13.60 -9.35 12.09
C VAL A 112 -13.51 -10.37 10.97
N VAL A 113 -13.68 -9.91 9.73
CA VAL A 113 -13.69 -10.75 8.52
C VAL A 113 -12.33 -10.84 7.84
N ALA A 114 -11.45 -9.87 8.10
CA ALA A 114 -10.08 -9.87 7.62
C ALA A 114 -9.15 -9.15 8.60
N GLU A 115 -7.92 -9.62 8.69
CA GLU A 115 -6.88 -9.04 9.54
C GLU A 115 -5.53 -9.15 8.82
N THR A 116 -4.76 -8.06 8.84
CA THR A 116 -3.43 -7.99 8.23
C THR A 116 -2.51 -7.19 9.13
N THR A 117 -1.22 -7.54 9.13
CA THR A 117 -0.19 -6.82 9.89
C THR A 117 1.00 -6.57 8.97
N PHE A 118 1.50 -5.34 8.97
CA PHE A 118 2.68 -4.97 8.21
C PHE A 118 3.55 -3.98 8.99
N THR A 119 4.75 -3.74 8.46
CA THR A 119 5.68 -2.74 9.00
C THR A 119 6.04 -1.75 7.90
N ALA A 120 5.68 -0.49 8.08
CA ALA A 120 6.09 0.60 7.21
C ALA A 120 7.42 1.17 7.73
N THR A 121 8.37 1.45 6.83
CA THR A 121 9.66 2.04 7.20
C THR A 121 10.05 3.09 6.18
N ILE A 122 10.37 4.29 6.65
CA ILE A 122 10.81 5.43 5.85
C ILE A 122 12.19 5.89 6.34
N LEU A 123 13.03 6.29 5.40
CA LEU A 123 14.32 6.94 5.64
C LEU A 123 14.22 8.36 5.12
N GLY A 124 14.75 9.32 5.88
CA GLY A 124 14.83 10.70 5.42
C GLY A 124 15.90 11.49 6.16
N LEU A 125 16.00 12.77 5.84
CA LEU A 125 16.99 13.68 6.43
C LEU A 125 16.37 14.57 7.52
N ASP A 126 15.06 14.84 7.44
CA ASP A 126 14.34 15.70 8.37
C ASP A 126 13.23 14.95 9.12
N ARG A 127 13.16 15.16 10.43
CA ARG A 127 12.23 14.49 11.34
C ARG A 127 10.76 14.82 11.04
N SER A 128 10.47 16.06 10.68
CA SER A 128 9.10 16.51 10.43
C SER A 128 8.57 15.96 9.13
N THR A 129 9.40 15.95 8.08
CA THR A 129 9.08 15.33 6.80
C THR A 129 8.88 13.82 6.95
N ILE A 130 9.76 13.14 7.68
CA ILE A 130 9.70 11.67 7.84
C ILE A 130 8.40 11.19 8.49
N GLN A 131 7.84 11.93 9.46
CA GLN A 131 6.56 11.53 10.06
C GLN A 131 5.42 11.61 9.06
N ARG A 132 5.38 12.66 8.23
CA ARG A 132 4.37 12.81 7.18
C ARG A 132 4.51 11.73 6.10
N GLU A 133 5.73 11.47 5.66
CA GLU A 133 6.03 10.41 4.70
C GLU A 133 5.68 9.03 5.26
N LEU A 134 5.93 8.79 6.56
CA LEU A 134 5.51 7.56 7.23
C LEU A 134 3.99 7.42 7.27
N ALA A 135 3.26 8.50 7.60
CA ALA A 135 1.80 8.49 7.55
C ALA A 135 1.29 8.17 6.14
N SER A 136 1.83 8.83 5.11
CA SER A 136 1.39 8.63 3.74
C SER A 136 1.72 7.23 3.24
N GLY A 137 2.92 6.71 3.54
CA GLY A 137 3.29 5.33 3.20
C GLY A 137 2.42 4.28 3.90
N ILE A 138 1.96 4.52 5.14
CA ILE A 138 0.97 3.65 5.80
C ILE A 138 -0.36 3.73 5.07
N ALA A 139 -0.86 4.94 4.78
CA ALA A 139 -2.14 5.15 4.13
C ALA A 139 -2.17 4.51 2.73
N GLU A 140 -1.16 4.76 1.90
CA GLU A 140 -1.01 4.20 0.56
C GLU A 140 -1.00 2.67 0.58
N ARG A 141 -0.31 2.07 1.57
CA ARG A 141 -0.30 0.61 1.72
C ARG A 141 -1.69 0.06 2.01
N VAL A 142 -2.43 0.68 2.93
CA VAL A 142 -3.82 0.29 3.26
C VAL A 142 -4.74 0.50 2.06
N ILE A 143 -4.62 1.63 1.38
CA ILE A 143 -5.39 1.96 0.17
C ILE A 143 -5.18 0.90 -0.90
N THR A 144 -3.93 0.51 -1.15
CA THR A 144 -3.58 -0.53 -2.11
C THR A 144 -4.12 -1.90 -1.69
N GLU A 145 -3.97 -2.27 -0.42
CA GLU A 145 -4.37 -3.59 0.10
C GLU A 145 -5.88 -3.80 0.06
N PHE A 146 -6.67 -2.77 0.38
CA PHE A 146 -8.14 -2.81 0.30
C PHE A 146 -8.70 -2.33 -1.03
N ARG A 147 -7.81 -2.00 -1.99
CA ARG A 147 -8.14 -1.47 -3.32
C ARG A 147 -9.15 -0.32 -3.24
N LEU A 148 -8.87 0.62 -2.34
CA LEU A 148 -9.62 1.86 -2.13
C LEU A 148 -9.29 2.80 -3.28
N ASP A 149 -9.74 2.43 -4.47
CA ASP A 149 -9.26 3.01 -5.71
C ASP A 149 -10.37 3.78 -6.40
N ASN A 150 -9.96 4.88 -7.01
CA ASN A 150 -10.54 5.38 -8.24
C ASN A 150 -9.37 5.96 -9.05
N PRO A 151 -8.95 5.33 -10.16
CA PRO A 151 -8.08 6.01 -11.09
C PRO A 151 -8.93 7.05 -11.81
N SER A 152 -9.10 8.24 -11.23
CA SER A 152 -9.19 9.41 -12.09
C SER A 152 -7.80 9.56 -12.69
N LEU A 153 -7.57 8.82 -13.79
CA LEU A 153 -6.52 9.12 -14.74
C LEU A 153 -6.85 10.50 -15.29
N VAL A 154 -6.54 11.55 -14.53
CA VAL A 154 -6.16 12.83 -15.10
C VAL A 154 -4.75 12.64 -15.66
N THR A 155 -4.63 11.70 -16.60
CA THR A 155 -3.67 11.83 -17.67
C THR A 155 -4.24 12.96 -18.51
N THR A 156 -3.84 14.17 -18.14
CA THR A 156 -3.73 15.30 -19.06
C THR A 156 -2.75 14.87 -20.16
N ALA A 157 -3.19 14.00 -21.07
CA ALA A 157 -2.64 13.97 -22.41
C ALA A 157 -3.23 15.21 -23.08
N LEU A 158 -2.41 16.25 -23.11
CA LEU A 158 -2.49 17.34 -24.06
C LEU A 158 -3.00 16.80 -25.41
N PHE A 159 -4.25 17.10 -25.75
CA PHE A 159 -4.67 17.11 -27.14
C PHE A 159 -4.16 18.44 -27.71
N PRO A 160 -3.11 18.47 -28.55
CA PRO A 160 -2.91 19.64 -29.39
C PRO A 160 -4.11 19.70 -30.33
N GLY A 161 -4.91 20.74 -30.16
CA GLY A 161 -6.00 21.04 -31.07
C GLY A 161 -5.49 21.47 -32.44
N ARG A 162 -6.37 21.22 -33.42
CA ARG A 162 -6.37 21.63 -34.83
C ARG A 162 -5.49 20.84 -35.79
#